data_AF-A0A0B2XHA9-F1
#
_entry.id   AF-A0A0B2XHA9-F1
#
_cell.length_a   1.000
_cell.length_b   1.000
_cell.length_c   1.000
_cell.angle_alpha   90.00
_cell.angle_beta   90.00
_cell.angle_gamma   90.00
#
_symmetry.space_group_name_H-M   'P 1'
#
loop_
_entity.id
_entity.type
_entity.pdbx_description
1 polymer ?
#
loop_
_entity_poly.entity_id
_entity_poly.type
_entity_poly.pdbx_seq_one_letter_code
_entity_poly.pdbx_strand_id
1 'polypeptide(L)'
;MVLHNYVYRRWFRPYQSEIDHMRFICKPIEPRDLPEESVPSRSTITTLISLNKAICDKTERRRHVYRLIRHRARRDGVDYKNHILQPLFRALLVIICSKGYNKEDSKHIGPLPVVLVSTGIEDGLSAPIKFDSIKDKILGYVEGMNRKAVETTLEVAVDFVMGLEAREVEVFGLQPDPVLVWRAHPSVIEMWEKLEGDQPLFGPSSWYMDVKKWTSWQGTGEQNDRWIMDQYEKWAFRNHDRWEARKAARLEESKGL
;
A
#
# COMPACT_ATOMS: atom_id res chain seq x y z
N MET A 1 -9.62 5.29 -2.44
CA MET A 1 -9.03 6.38 -1.62
C MET A 1 -9.12 6.08 -0.14
N VAL A 2 -10.30 5.74 0.36
CA VAL A 2 -10.52 5.29 1.75
C VAL A 2 -9.50 4.24 2.22
N LEU A 3 -9.34 3.15 1.46
CA LEU A 3 -8.37 2.10 1.78
C LEU A 3 -6.93 2.63 1.87
N HIS A 4 -6.54 3.51 0.94
CA HIS A 4 -5.19 4.08 0.94
C HIS A 4 -4.95 4.89 2.22
N ASN A 5 -5.91 5.74 2.61
CA ASN A 5 -5.81 6.57 3.80
C ASN A 5 -5.83 5.72 5.08
N TYR A 6 -6.66 4.68 5.15
CA TYR A 6 -6.70 3.75 6.28
C TYR A 6 -5.34 3.08 6.49
N VAL A 7 -4.78 2.49 5.43
CA VAL A 7 -3.48 1.81 5.52
C VAL A 7 -2.35 2.81 5.79
N TYR A 8 -2.36 3.97 5.12
CA TYR A 8 -1.34 5.01 5.32
C TYR A 8 -1.29 5.47 6.77
N ARG A 9 -2.43 5.76 7.41
CA ARG A 9 -2.49 6.22 8.80
C ARG A 9 -2.03 5.17 9.83
N ARG A 10 -2.16 3.87 9.52
CA ARG A 10 -1.62 2.79 10.37
C ARG A 10 -0.12 2.56 10.14
N TRP A 11 0.31 2.64 8.89
CA TRP A 11 1.68 2.35 8.49
C TRP A 11 2.64 3.50 8.76
N PHE A 12 2.20 4.74 8.55
CA PHE A 12 3.00 5.93 8.80
C PHE A 12 3.16 6.16 10.29
N ARG A 13 4.40 5.98 10.75
CA ARG A 13 4.86 6.33 12.08
C ARG A 13 5.66 7.62 11.97
N PRO A 14 5.16 8.73 12.54
CA PRO A 14 5.84 10.02 12.46
C PRO A 14 7.28 9.89 12.93
N TYR A 15 8.21 10.37 12.12
CA TYR A 15 9.65 10.41 12.41
C TYR A 15 10.31 9.03 12.62
N GLN A 16 9.62 7.94 12.28
CA GLN A 16 10.11 6.57 12.41
C GLN A 16 9.96 5.76 11.12
N SER A 17 9.03 6.15 10.24
CA SER A 17 8.84 5.53 8.95
C SER A 17 9.64 6.24 7.86
N GLU A 18 10.52 5.51 7.21
CA GLU A 18 11.17 5.94 5.97
C GLU A 18 10.22 5.73 4.78
N ILE A 19 9.35 6.72 4.53
CA ILE A 19 8.38 6.71 3.42
C ILE A 19 8.93 7.42 2.16
N ASP A 20 10.20 7.81 2.19
CA ASP A 20 10.85 8.42 1.02
C ASP A 20 10.77 7.50 -0.23
N HIS A 21 10.79 8.14 -1.40
CA HIS A 21 10.73 7.48 -2.72
C HIS A 21 9.43 6.72 -3.06
N MET A 22 8.26 7.22 -2.64
CA MET A 22 6.96 6.64 -3.00
C MET A 22 6.79 5.19 -2.51
N ARG A 23 7.45 4.83 -1.40
CA ARG A 23 7.31 3.51 -0.78
C ARG A 23 5.87 3.31 -0.32
N PHE A 24 5.37 2.09 -0.45
CA PHE A 24 4.05 1.71 0.04
C PHE A 24 4.10 0.27 0.57
N ILE A 25 3.30 0.01 1.61
CA ILE A 25 3.09 -1.36 2.12
C ILE A 25 2.08 -2.15 1.27
N CYS A 26 1.12 -1.45 0.64
CA CYS A 26 0.15 -2.04 -0.26
C CYS A 26 -0.14 -1.13 -1.45
N LYS A 27 -0.45 -1.73 -2.62
CA LYS A 27 -0.92 -1.01 -3.80
C LYS A 27 -2.33 -1.49 -4.16
N PRO A 28 -3.36 -0.65 -4.03
CA PRO A 28 -4.71 -1.05 -4.43
C PRO A 28 -4.78 -1.21 -5.96
N ILE A 29 -5.36 -2.33 -6.39
CA ILE A 29 -5.65 -2.65 -7.78
C ILE A 29 -7.12 -3.07 -7.83
N GLU A 30 -7.87 -2.48 -8.75
CA GLU A 30 -9.30 -2.76 -8.95
C GLU A 30 -9.49 -3.39 -10.33
N PRO A 31 -9.56 -4.73 -10.42
CA PRO A 31 -9.88 -5.41 -11.68
C PRO A 31 -11.34 -5.16 -12.05
N ARG A 32 -11.61 -4.81 -13.31
CA ARG A 32 -12.97 -4.44 -13.77
C ARG A 32 -13.86 -5.64 -14.14
N ASP A 33 -13.23 -6.77 -14.49
CA ASP A 33 -13.91 -7.91 -15.11
C ASP A 33 -14.01 -9.12 -14.17
N LEU A 34 -14.15 -8.87 -12.86
CA LEU A 34 -14.32 -9.91 -11.86
C LEU A 34 -15.79 -10.03 -11.40
N PRO A 35 -16.22 -11.23 -11.00
CA PRO A 35 -17.57 -11.41 -10.46
C PRO A 35 -17.75 -10.67 -9.13
N GLU A 36 -18.96 -10.15 -8.90
CA GLU A 36 -19.34 -9.55 -7.61
C GLU A 36 -19.64 -10.66 -6.57
N GLU A 37 -18.59 -11.10 -5.89
CA GLU A 37 -18.65 -12.12 -4.84
C GLU A 37 -18.56 -11.48 -3.44
N SER A 38 -19.18 -12.08 -2.41
CA SER A 38 -18.99 -11.67 -1.00
C SER A 38 -17.68 -12.21 -0.42
N VAL A 39 -17.36 -13.45 -0.77
CA VAL A 39 -16.09 -14.12 -0.49
C VAL A 39 -15.59 -14.65 -1.84
N PRO A 40 -14.34 -14.35 -2.24
CA PRO A 40 -13.86 -14.71 -3.56
C PRO A 40 -13.72 -16.24 -3.68
N SER A 41 -14.22 -16.78 -4.79
CA SER A 41 -14.11 -18.20 -5.09
C SER A 41 -12.66 -18.61 -5.38
N ARG A 42 -12.35 -19.91 -5.29
CA ARG A 42 -11.00 -20.44 -5.60
C ARG A 42 -10.52 -20.03 -7.00
N SER A 43 -11.41 -20.02 -7.99
CA SER A 43 -11.08 -19.59 -9.35
C SER A 43 -10.74 -18.10 -9.41
N THR A 44 -11.54 -17.24 -8.75
CA THR A 44 -11.26 -15.80 -8.61
C THR A 44 -9.89 -15.56 -7.96
N ILE A 45 -9.60 -16.24 -6.84
CA ILE A 45 -8.31 -16.11 -6.16
C ILE A 45 -7.15 -16.57 -7.06
N THR A 46 -7.30 -17.69 -7.77
CA THR A 46 -6.26 -18.20 -8.68
C THR A 46 -5.96 -17.22 -9.82
N THR A 47 -7.00 -16.57 -10.35
CA THR A 47 -6.87 -15.49 -11.34
C THR A 47 -6.11 -14.29 -10.77
N LEU A 48 -6.43 -13.88 -9.53
CA LEU A 48 -5.75 -12.78 -8.85
C LEU A 48 -4.28 -13.08 -8.54
N ILE A 49 -3.95 -14.31 -8.14
CA ILE A 49 -2.56 -14.75 -7.98
C ILE A 49 -1.81 -14.64 -9.32
N SER A 50 -2.44 -15.09 -10.40
CA SER A 50 -1.85 -15.02 -11.75
C SER A 50 -1.64 -13.58 -12.22
N LEU A 51 -2.61 -12.69 -11.93
CA LEU A 51 -2.49 -11.25 -12.19
C LEU A 51 -1.33 -10.63 -11.39
N ASN A 52 -1.22 -10.94 -10.09
CA ASN A 52 -0.13 -10.43 -9.26
C ASN A 52 1.23 -10.86 -9.81
N LYS A 53 1.36 -12.13 -10.20
CA LYS A 53 2.57 -12.65 -10.84
C LYS A 53 2.90 -11.88 -12.12
N ALA A 54 1.93 -11.66 -13.00
CA ALA A 54 2.14 -10.90 -14.23
C ALA A 54 2.57 -9.44 -13.97
N ILE A 55 1.99 -8.78 -12.96
CA ILE A 55 2.37 -7.42 -12.55
C ILE A 55 3.80 -7.39 -12.01
N CYS A 56 4.15 -8.33 -11.15
CA CYS A 56 5.49 -8.46 -10.57
C CYS A 56 6.54 -8.71 -11.67
N ASP A 57 6.28 -9.67 -12.56
CA ASP A 57 7.16 -10.01 -13.68
C ASP A 57 7.38 -8.81 -14.62
N LYS A 58 6.31 -8.08 -14.94
CA LYS A 58 6.39 -6.88 -15.77
C LYS A 58 7.21 -5.77 -15.09
N THR A 59 7.06 -5.62 -13.78
CA THR A 59 7.78 -4.63 -12.97
C THR A 59 9.28 -4.92 -12.99
N GLU A 60 9.70 -6.17 -12.76
CA GLU A 60 11.11 -6.55 -12.82
C GLU A 60 11.71 -6.43 -14.23
N ARG A 61 10.98 -6.88 -15.27
CA ARG A 61 11.45 -6.72 -16.65
C ARG A 61 11.72 -5.26 -17.00
N ARG A 62 10.84 -4.36 -16.56
CA ARG A 62 10.98 -2.91 -16.79
C ARG A 62 12.11 -2.30 -15.97
N ARG A 63 12.43 -2.85 -14.79
CA ARG A 63 13.56 -2.38 -13.96
C ARG A 63 14.87 -2.38 -14.73
N HIS A 64 15.14 -3.41 -15.53
CA HIS A 64 16.33 -3.48 -16.40
C HIS A 64 16.34 -2.38 -17.46
N VAL A 65 15.20 -2.12 -18.10
CA VAL A 65 15.07 -1.08 -19.14
C VAL A 65 15.30 0.31 -18.55
N TYR A 66 14.75 0.58 -17.36
CA TYR A 66 14.94 1.87 -16.72
C TYR A 66 16.35 2.10 -16.18
N ARG A 67 17.07 1.04 -15.79
CA ARG A 67 18.50 1.14 -15.46
C ARG A 67 19.35 1.60 -16.66
N LEU A 68 18.94 1.23 -17.89
CA LEU A 68 19.66 1.54 -19.13
C LEU A 68 19.31 2.93 -19.69
N ILE A 69 18.06 3.38 -19.54
CA ILE A 69 17.61 4.68 -20.08
C ILE A 69 17.90 5.80 -19.07
N ARG A 70 19.19 6.11 -18.87
CA ARG A 70 19.66 7.18 -17.97
C ARG A 70 19.31 8.60 -18.45
N HIS A 71 18.92 8.77 -19.72
CA HIS A 71 18.87 10.07 -20.40
C HIS A 71 17.48 10.67 -20.67
N ARG A 72 16.37 9.91 -20.55
CA ARG A 72 15.00 10.48 -20.74
C ARG A 72 14.24 10.74 -19.45
N ALA A 73 14.69 10.19 -18.31
CA ALA A 73 13.98 10.24 -17.02
C ALA A 73 13.86 11.65 -16.39
N ARG A 74 14.58 12.67 -16.90
CA ARG A 74 14.44 14.05 -16.41
C ARG A 74 13.08 14.69 -16.73
N ARG A 75 12.31 14.18 -17.71
CA ARG A 75 10.98 14.74 -18.04
C ARG A 75 9.85 14.24 -17.13
N ASP A 76 9.99 13.04 -16.56
CA ASP A 76 8.89 12.40 -15.80
C ASP A 76 9.11 12.44 -14.28
N GLY A 77 10.27 12.88 -13.78
CA GLY A 77 10.55 13.00 -12.34
C GLY A 77 10.63 11.66 -11.58
N VAL A 78 10.50 10.51 -12.24
CA VAL A 78 10.51 9.18 -11.60
C VAL A 78 11.92 8.60 -11.59
N ASP A 79 12.54 8.49 -10.42
CA ASP A 79 13.81 7.76 -10.24
C ASP A 79 13.53 6.25 -10.14
N TYR A 80 13.48 5.59 -11.30
CA TYR A 80 13.29 4.16 -11.41
C TYR A 80 14.43 3.31 -10.82
N LYS A 81 15.61 3.92 -10.52
CA LYS A 81 16.75 3.19 -9.93
C LYS A 81 16.40 2.66 -8.54
N ASN A 82 15.55 3.38 -7.82
CA ASN A 82 15.17 3.09 -6.44
C ASN A 82 13.86 2.31 -6.31
N HIS A 83 13.23 1.96 -7.43
CA HIS A 83 12.04 1.10 -7.43
C HIS A 83 12.47 -0.35 -7.20
N ILE A 84 12.21 -0.85 -5.98
CA ILE A 84 12.51 -2.22 -5.57
C ILE A 84 11.19 -2.92 -5.24
N LEU A 85 10.94 -4.03 -5.94
CA LEU A 85 9.82 -4.91 -5.62
C LEU A 85 10.25 -5.84 -4.48
N GLN A 86 9.63 -5.67 -3.31
CA GLN A 86 9.91 -6.53 -2.16
C GLN A 86 9.38 -7.95 -2.39
N PRO A 87 10.11 -9.00 -1.97
CA PRO A 87 9.65 -10.40 -2.05
C PRO A 87 8.26 -10.61 -1.42
N LEU A 88 7.99 -9.94 -0.28
CA LEU A 88 6.70 -9.99 0.41
C LEU A 88 5.52 -9.58 -0.49
N PHE A 89 5.71 -8.62 -1.39
CA PHE A 89 4.67 -8.18 -2.34
C PHE A 89 4.27 -9.29 -3.34
N ARG A 90 5.19 -10.21 -3.65
CA ARG A 90 4.92 -11.36 -4.52
C ARG A 90 4.22 -12.49 -3.76
N ALA A 91 4.50 -12.59 -2.46
CA ALA A 91 4.13 -13.71 -1.62
C ALA A 91 2.71 -13.61 -1.03
N LEU A 92 2.17 -12.40 -0.88
CA LEU A 92 0.91 -12.15 -0.18
C LEU A 92 -0.02 -11.23 -0.96
N LEU A 93 -1.32 -11.54 -0.93
CA LEU A 93 -2.40 -10.69 -1.43
C LEU A 93 -3.42 -10.42 -0.32
N VAL A 94 -3.98 -9.21 -0.35
CA VAL A 94 -5.16 -8.83 0.44
C VAL A 94 -6.28 -8.54 -0.56
N ILE A 95 -7.35 -9.35 -0.51
CA ILE A 95 -8.51 -9.21 -1.40
C ILE A 95 -9.64 -8.60 -0.60
N ILE A 96 -10.19 -7.50 -1.11
CA ILE A 96 -11.32 -6.79 -0.51
C ILE A 96 -12.50 -6.96 -1.45
N CYS A 97 -13.59 -7.55 -0.95
CA CYS A 97 -14.82 -7.69 -1.70
C CYS A 97 -15.73 -6.50 -1.41
N SER A 98 -16.20 -5.84 -2.47
CA SER A 98 -17.03 -4.62 -2.36
C SER A 98 -18.41 -4.88 -1.74
N LYS A 99 -18.90 -6.12 -1.80
CA LYS A 99 -20.27 -6.50 -1.38
C LYS A 99 -20.58 -6.29 0.10
N GLY A 100 -19.56 -6.04 0.95
CA GLY A 100 -19.72 -5.71 2.38
C GLY A 100 -19.34 -4.29 2.75
N TYR A 101 -18.96 -3.44 1.78
CA TYR A 101 -18.52 -2.08 2.04
C TYR A 101 -19.69 -1.10 2.03
N ASN A 102 -19.98 -0.48 3.18
CA ASN A 102 -21.11 0.45 3.35
C ASN A 102 -20.68 1.92 3.23
N LYS A 103 -19.65 2.20 2.42
CA LYS A 103 -19.09 3.55 2.24
C LYS A 103 -18.56 4.15 3.56
N GLU A 104 -18.09 3.31 4.48
CA GLU A 104 -17.39 3.76 5.67
C GLU A 104 -16.16 4.59 5.27
N ASP A 105 -15.85 5.62 6.05
CA ASP A 105 -14.64 6.42 5.84
C ASP A 105 -13.38 5.66 6.31
N SER A 106 -12.22 6.27 6.10
CA SER A 106 -10.94 5.64 6.45
C SER A 106 -10.66 5.55 7.94
N LYS A 107 -11.55 6.04 8.82
CA LYS A 107 -11.43 5.87 10.27
C LYS A 107 -12.22 4.65 10.74
N HIS A 108 -13.23 4.23 9.98
CA HIS A 108 -14.17 3.19 10.40
C HIS A 108 -14.15 1.92 9.53
N ILE A 109 -13.38 1.88 8.43
CA ILE A 109 -13.30 0.71 7.53
C ILE A 109 -12.54 -0.50 8.11
N GLY A 110 -11.95 -0.40 9.31
CA GLY A 110 -11.15 -1.48 9.92
C GLY A 110 -11.83 -2.84 10.06
N PRO A 111 -13.12 -2.92 10.48
CA PRO A 111 -13.87 -4.17 10.59
C PRO A 111 -14.27 -4.81 9.25
N LEU A 112 -14.00 -4.16 8.11
CA LEU A 112 -14.37 -4.68 6.78
C LEU A 112 -13.78 -6.08 6.55
N PRO A 113 -14.57 -7.09 6.16
CA PRO A 113 -14.06 -8.42 5.84
C PRO A 113 -13.13 -8.41 4.62
N VAL A 114 -12.03 -9.13 4.72
CA VAL A 114 -11.02 -9.30 3.66
C VAL A 114 -10.51 -10.73 3.62
N VAL A 115 -9.94 -11.13 2.49
CA VAL A 115 -9.26 -12.41 2.36
C VAL A 115 -7.77 -12.20 2.20
N LEU A 116 -6.99 -12.75 3.13
CA LEU A 116 -5.54 -12.87 3.01
C LEU A 116 -5.19 -14.14 2.24
N VAL A 117 -4.34 -14.00 1.21
CA VAL A 117 -3.94 -15.12 0.35
C VAL A 117 -2.43 -15.20 0.25
N SER A 118 -1.86 -16.33 0.66
CA SER A 118 -0.48 -16.71 0.34
C SER A 118 -0.42 -17.25 -1.09
N THR A 119 0.41 -16.63 -1.93
CA THR A 119 0.58 -17.02 -3.34
C THR A 119 1.40 -18.29 -3.51
N GLY A 120 2.11 -18.72 -2.45
CA GLY A 120 3.06 -19.83 -2.47
C GLY A 120 4.44 -19.46 -3.04
N ILE A 121 4.68 -18.18 -3.39
CA ILE A 121 6.02 -17.69 -3.73
C ILE A 121 6.73 -17.37 -2.42
N GLU A 122 7.78 -18.14 -2.10
CA GLU A 122 8.56 -17.95 -0.87
C GLU A 122 9.99 -17.46 -1.13
N ASP A 123 10.39 -17.36 -2.40
CA ASP A 123 11.73 -16.92 -2.80
C ASP A 123 12.04 -15.52 -2.28
N GLY A 124 13.12 -15.41 -1.50
CA GLY A 124 13.59 -14.14 -0.94
C GLY A 124 12.86 -13.67 0.32
N LEU A 125 11.96 -14.47 0.89
CA LEU A 125 11.40 -14.21 2.21
C LEU A 125 12.38 -14.68 3.31
N SER A 126 12.40 -13.97 4.42
CA SER A 126 13.13 -14.36 5.65
C SER A 126 12.61 -15.68 6.24
N ALA A 127 11.31 -15.95 6.12
CA ALA A 127 10.67 -17.18 6.54
C ALA A 127 9.33 -17.40 5.81
N PRO A 128 8.82 -18.65 5.74
CA PRO A 128 7.50 -18.92 5.17
C PRO A 128 6.38 -18.10 5.80
N ILE A 129 5.35 -17.78 5.01
CA ILE A 129 4.17 -17.06 5.50
C ILE A 129 3.21 -18.07 6.11
N LYS A 130 2.97 -17.94 7.41
CA LYS A 130 2.00 -18.74 8.16
C LYS A 130 0.99 -17.81 8.83
N PHE A 131 -0.27 -18.22 8.88
CA PHE A 131 -1.34 -17.48 9.54
C PHE A 131 -1.48 -17.80 11.03
N ASP A 132 -0.52 -18.53 11.62
CA ASP A 132 -0.56 -18.97 13.02
C ASP A 132 -0.64 -17.79 14.01
N SER A 133 -0.02 -16.65 13.67
CA SER A 133 -0.03 -15.44 14.49
C SER A 133 -1.37 -14.71 14.53
N ILE A 134 -2.32 -15.08 13.65
CA ILE A 134 -3.66 -14.50 13.59
C ILE A 134 -4.76 -15.56 13.72
N LYS A 135 -4.43 -16.80 14.14
CA LYS A 135 -5.34 -17.94 14.14
C LYS A 135 -6.66 -17.70 14.89
N ASP A 136 -6.59 -16.93 15.97
CA ASP A 136 -7.70 -16.52 16.85
C ASP A 136 -8.55 -15.40 16.25
N LYS A 137 -8.08 -14.77 15.18
CA LYS A 137 -8.73 -13.67 14.44
C LYS A 137 -9.15 -14.08 13.03
N ILE A 138 -9.05 -15.37 12.69
CA ILE A 138 -9.54 -15.93 11.43
C ILE A 138 -11.05 -16.15 11.56
N LEU A 139 -11.81 -15.53 10.65
CA LEU A 139 -13.26 -15.67 10.55
C LEU A 139 -13.66 -16.94 9.80
N GLY A 140 -12.84 -17.35 8.83
CA GLY A 140 -13.11 -18.50 7.99
C GLY A 140 -11.93 -18.86 7.07
N TYR A 141 -12.05 -20.00 6.40
CA TYR A 141 -11.11 -20.45 5.38
C TYR A 141 -11.81 -20.50 4.03
N VAL A 142 -11.12 -20.05 2.97
CA VAL A 142 -11.68 -20.19 1.62
C VAL A 142 -11.59 -21.65 1.19
N GLU A 143 -12.71 -22.20 0.74
CA GLU A 143 -12.83 -23.58 0.32
C GLU A 143 -11.86 -23.93 -0.82
N GLY A 144 -11.24 -25.10 -0.74
CA GLY A 144 -10.33 -25.60 -1.78
C GLY A 144 -8.96 -24.89 -1.85
N MET A 145 -8.65 -24.00 -0.91
CA MET A 145 -7.36 -23.27 -0.85
C MET A 145 -6.34 -23.86 0.13
N ASN A 146 -6.61 -25.01 0.77
CA ASN A 146 -5.68 -25.70 1.68
C ASN A 146 -5.02 -24.78 2.72
N ARG A 147 -5.81 -23.92 3.39
CA ARG A 147 -5.35 -22.91 4.38
C ARG A 147 -4.40 -21.83 3.82
N LYS A 148 -4.24 -21.72 2.50
CA LYS A 148 -3.49 -20.62 1.86
C LYS A 148 -4.31 -19.35 1.71
N ALA A 149 -5.62 -19.41 1.95
CA ALA A 149 -6.51 -18.26 1.94
C ALA A 149 -7.40 -18.27 3.19
N VAL A 150 -7.37 -17.17 3.93
CA VAL A 150 -8.10 -17.00 5.20
C VAL A 150 -8.91 -15.71 5.18
N GLU A 151 -10.11 -15.76 5.71
CA GLU A 151 -10.97 -14.60 5.91
C GLU A 151 -10.68 -13.97 7.27
N THR A 152 -10.54 -12.65 7.30
CA THR A 152 -10.30 -11.85 8.51
C THR A 152 -10.79 -10.41 8.28
N THR A 153 -10.50 -9.48 9.19
CA THR A 153 -10.82 -8.06 9.01
C THR A 153 -9.66 -7.29 8.37
N LEU A 154 -9.96 -6.16 7.73
CA LEU A 154 -8.96 -5.28 7.14
C LEU A 154 -7.92 -4.82 8.18
N GLU A 155 -8.37 -4.54 9.40
CA GLU A 155 -7.49 -4.21 10.52
C GLU A 155 -6.45 -5.30 10.80
N VAL A 156 -6.91 -6.55 10.96
CA VAL A 156 -6.04 -7.69 11.24
C VAL A 156 -5.11 -7.97 10.08
N ALA A 157 -5.60 -7.84 8.84
CA ALA A 157 -4.80 -8.00 7.65
C ALA A 157 -3.66 -6.97 7.57
N VAL A 158 -3.95 -5.69 7.82
CA VAL A 158 -2.93 -4.63 7.82
C VAL A 158 -1.89 -4.88 8.91
N ASP A 159 -2.31 -5.21 10.12
CA ASP A 159 -1.40 -5.52 11.23
C ASP A 159 -0.52 -6.73 10.92
N PHE A 160 -1.07 -7.75 10.29
CA PHE A 160 -0.33 -8.92 9.84
C PHE A 160 0.71 -8.57 8.77
N VAL A 161 0.35 -7.77 7.75
CA VAL A 161 1.31 -7.33 6.71
C VAL A 161 2.41 -6.46 7.32
N MET A 162 2.08 -5.55 8.24
CA MET A 162 3.07 -4.74 8.96
C MET A 162 4.00 -5.59 9.81
N GLY A 163 3.49 -6.64 10.46
CA GLY A 163 4.31 -7.61 11.20
C GLY A 163 5.27 -8.38 10.28
N LEU A 164 4.81 -8.78 9.10
CA LEU A 164 5.67 -9.41 8.09
C LEU A 164 6.72 -8.43 7.55
N GLU A 165 6.36 -7.17 7.27
CA GLU A 165 7.33 -6.14 6.85
C GLU A 165 8.41 -5.95 7.92
N ALA A 166 8.03 -5.80 9.19
CA ALA A 166 8.98 -5.65 10.29
C ALA A 166 9.95 -6.84 10.39
N ARG A 167 9.44 -8.06 10.23
CA ARG A 167 10.26 -9.28 10.17
C ARG A 167 11.25 -9.27 9.00
N GLU A 168 10.81 -8.88 7.80
CA GLU A 168 11.72 -8.79 6.65
C GLU A 168 12.78 -7.70 6.87
N VAL A 169 12.41 -6.56 7.47
CA VAL A 169 13.33 -5.46 7.79
C VAL A 169 14.36 -5.87 8.84
N GLU A 170 13.99 -6.68 9.83
CA GLU A 170 14.92 -7.19 10.84
C GLU A 170 16.03 -8.05 10.22
N VAL A 171 15.72 -8.82 9.17
CA VAL A 171 16.66 -9.73 8.52
C VAL A 171 17.45 -9.07 7.39
N PHE A 172 16.79 -8.25 6.55
CA PHE A 172 17.38 -7.69 5.33
C PHE A 172 17.66 -6.18 5.38
N GLY A 173 17.26 -5.52 6.46
CA GLY A 173 17.21 -4.06 6.52
C GLY A 173 16.12 -3.47 5.63
N LEU A 174 16.00 -2.14 5.65
CA LEU A 174 15.12 -1.42 4.72
C LEU A 174 15.70 -1.48 3.30
N GLN A 175 14.84 -1.75 2.32
CA GLN A 175 15.23 -1.90 0.92
C GLN A 175 14.38 -0.98 0.02
N PRO A 176 15.00 -0.11 -0.79
CA PRO A 176 16.44 0.19 -0.81
C PRO A 176 16.91 0.79 0.53
N ASP A 177 18.21 0.66 0.82
CA ASP A 177 18.83 1.30 1.99
C ASP A 177 18.55 2.82 1.93
N PRO A 178 17.79 3.38 2.90
CA PRO A 178 17.43 4.79 2.93
C PRO A 178 18.65 5.71 2.81
N VAL A 179 19.78 5.34 3.42
CA VAL A 179 21.00 6.14 3.41
C VAL A 179 21.63 6.18 2.02
N LEU A 180 21.63 5.04 1.30
CA LEU A 180 22.23 4.95 -0.04
C LEU A 180 21.40 5.63 -1.12
N VAL A 181 20.08 5.72 -0.94
CA VAL A 181 19.18 6.37 -1.91
C VAL A 181 18.86 7.81 -1.57
N TRP A 182 19.23 8.24 -0.35
CA TRP A 182 18.95 9.57 0.16
C TRP A 182 19.42 10.67 -0.79
N ARG A 183 18.53 11.63 -1.04
CA ARG A 183 18.82 12.88 -1.73
C ARG A 183 17.98 14.00 -1.15
N ALA A 184 18.60 14.98 -0.52
CA ALA A 184 17.90 16.19 -0.13
C ALA A 184 17.42 16.97 -1.36
N HIS A 185 16.18 17.44 -1.29
CA HIS A 185 15.68 18.43 -2.23
C HIS A 185 16.44 19.76 -2.01
N PRO A 186 16.78 20.54 -3.06
CA PRO A 186 17.53 21.79 -2.90
C PRO A 186 16.93 22.75 -1.87
N SER A 187 15.60 22.84 -1.80
CA SER A 187 14.92 23.69 -0.80
C SER A 187 15.12 23.22 0.65
N VAL A 188 15.34 21.93 0.87
CA VAL A 188 15.61 21.37 2.20
C VAL A 188 17.05 21.67 2.60
N ILE A 189 17.99 21.60 1.65
CA ILE A 189 19.39 21.99 1.86
C ILE A 189 19.47 23.46 2.27
N GLU A 190 18.84 24.36 1.50
CA GLU A 190 18.83 25.80 1.78
C GLU A 190 18.20 26.13 3.15
N MET A 191 17.12 25.43 3.51
CA MET A 191 16.50 25.57 4.82
C MET A 191 17.42 25.07 5.94
N TRP A 192 18.12 23.96 5.72
CA TRP A 192 19.05 23.38 6.70
C TRP A 192 20.26 24.28 6.94
N GLU A 193 20.88 24.81 5.88
CA GLU A 193 21.98 25.76 5.97
C GLU A 193 21.60 27.01 6.80
N LYS A 194 20.35 27.47 6.67
CA LYS A 194 19.83 28.60 7.48
C LYS A 194 19.63 28.25 8.96
N LEU A 195 19.34 26.99 9.29
CA LEU A 195 19.02 26.55 10.65
C LEU A 195 20.26 26.09 11.42
N GLU A 196 21.12 25.31 10.77
CA GLU A 196 22.22 24.58 11.40
C GLU A 196 23.61 25.03 10.88
N GLY A 197 23.64 26.04 9.99
CA GLY A 197 24.87 26.56 9.40
C GLY A 197 25.58 25.53 8.54
N ASP A 198 26.86 25.28 8.83
CA ASP A 198 27.73 24.40 8.05
C ASP A 198 27.59 22.90 8.43
N GLN A 199 26.61 22.53 9.26
CA GLN A 199 26.41 21.13 9.64
C GLN A 199 25.95 20.30 8.43
N PRO A 200 26.59 19.15 8.15
CA PRO A 200 26.24 18.32 7.01
C PRO A 200 24.84 17.72 7.17
N LEU A 201 23.95 17.98 6.21
CA LEU A 201 22.69 17.26 6.08
C LEU A 201 22.93 15.95 5.32
N PHE A 202 22.71 14.81 5.98
CA PHE A 202 22.90 13.48 5.40
C PHE A 202 21.96 12.41 5.96
N GLY A 203 21.36 11.61 5.10
CA GLY A 203 20.55 10.47 5.52
C GLY A 203 19.12 10.86 5.94
N PRO A 204 18.33 9.86 6.35
CA PRO A 204 16.89 9.99 6.47
C PRO A 204 16.44 11.04 7.48
N SER A 205 15.25 11.61 7.26
CA SER A 205 14.68 12.65 8.12
C SER A 205 14.48 12.20 9.58
N SER A 206 14.31 10.89 9.82
CA SER A 206 14.18 10.32 11.17
C SER A 206 15.41 10.55 12.05
N TRP A 207 16.62 10.70 11.48
CA TRP A 207 17.85 10.90 12.24
C TRP A 207 17.94 12.29 12.89
N TYR A 208 17.18 13.24 12.36
CA TYR A 208 17.21 14.64 12.77
C TYR A 208 16.09 14.98 13.76
N MET A 209 15.17 14.04 13.99
CA MET A 209 14.01 14.26 14.84
C MET A 209 14.17 13.52 16.16
N ASP A 210 14.17 14.27 17.26
CA ASP A 210 14.08 13.67 18.60
C ASP A 210 12.67 13.15 18.84
N VAL A 211 12.48 11.85 18.66
CA VAL A 211 11.21 11.15 18.86
C VAL A 211 10.71 11.16 20.31
N LYS A 212 11.58 11.43 21.30
CA LYS A 212 11.16 11.60 22.70
C LYS A 212 10.55 12.97 22.92
N LYS A 213 11.03 13.98 22.19
CA LYS A 213 10.50 15.35 22.21
C LYS A 213 9.27 15.50 21.32
N TRP A 214 9.25 14.86 20.16
CA TRP A 214 8.20 14.95 19.16
C TRP A 214 7.40 13.66 19.08
N THR A 215 6.49 13.48 20.05
CA THR A 215 5.71 12.25 20.21
C THR A 215 4.48 12.15 19.29
N SER A 216 4.12 13.24 18.61
CA SER A 216 3.00 13.30 17.67
C SER A 216 3.39 13.93 16.34
N TRP A 217 2.68 13.55 15.27
CA TRP A 217 2.86 14.19 13.97
C TRP A 217 2.43 15.65 14.04
N GLN A 218 3.28 16.56 13.56
CA GLN A 218 3.00 17.99 13.55
C GLN A 218 3.43 18.62 12.22
N GLY A 219 3.07 19.90 12.07
CA GLY A 219 3.43 20.70 10.91
C GLY A 219 2.50 20.51 9.72
N THR A 220 2.91 21.04 8.57
CA THR A 220 2.08 21.12 7.37
C THR A 220 1.66 19.74 6.85
N GLY A 221 2.47 18.70 7.06
CA GLY A 221 2.12 17.31 6.70
C GLY A 221 0.88 16.81 7.44
N GLU A 222 0.83 16.99 8.75
CA GLU A 222 -0.33 16.61 9.57
C GLU A 222 -1.57 17.42 9.19
N GLN A 223 -1.40 18.74 9.02
CA GLN A 223 -2.51 19.63 8.65
C GLN A 223 -3.10 19.24 7.28
N ASN A 224 -2.23 18.91 6.32
CA ASN A 224 -2.63 18.43 5.01
C ASN A 224 -3.35 17.09 5.12
N ASP A 225 -2.84 16.09 5.85
CA ASP A 225 -3.56 14.82 6.01
C ASP A 225 -4.94 15.02 6.64
N ARG A 226 -5.00 15.79 7.73
CA ARG A 226 -6.24 16.02 8.47
C ARG A 226 -7.31 16.73 7.63
N TRP A 227 -6.92 17.72 6.83
CA TRP A 227 -7.89 18.52 6.06
C TRP A 227 -8.10 17.98 4.65
N ILE A 228 -7.03 17.71 3.91
CA ILE A 228 -7.07 17.39 2.48
C ILE A 228 -7.58 15.97 2.26
N MET A 229 -7.11 14.98 3.04
CA MET A 229 -7.50 13.58 2.80
C MET A 229 -8.96 13.32 3.12
N ASP A 230 -9.49 13.91 4.20
CA ASP A 230 -10.91 13.80 4.56
C ASP A 230 -11.81 14.48 3.48
N GLN A 231 -11.36 15.58 2.88
CA GLN A 231 -12.09 16.23 1.77
C GLN A 231 -12.05 15.40 0.48
N TYR A 232 -10.90 14.80 0.19
CA TYR A 232 -10.74 13.91 -0.96
C TYR A 232 -11.67 12.70 -0.84
N GLU A 233 -11.74 12.04 0.32
CA GLU A 233 -12.69 10.93 0.54
C GLU A 233 -14.13 11.34 0.23
N LYS A 234 -14.58 12.46 0.81
CA LYS A 234 -15.92 13.02 0.54
C LYS A 234 -16.13 13.30 -0.95
N TRP A 235 -15.12 13.84 -1.63
CA TRP A 235 -15.17 14.11 -3.06
C TRP A 235 -15.28 12.81 -3.88
N ALA A 236 -14.54 11.76 -3.51
CA ALA A 236 -14.63 10.47 -4.18
C ALA A 236 -16.00 9.81 -4.01
N PHE A 237 -16.58 9.86 -2.80
CA PHE A 237 -17.95 9.35 -2.59
C PHE A 237 -18.96 10.07 -3.49
N ARG A 238 -18.94 11.41 -3.51
CA ARG A 238 -19.83 12.19 -4.39
C ARG A 238 -19.66 11.84 -5.87
N ASN A 239 -18.43 11.62 -6.33
CA ASN A 239 -18.20 11.24 -7.71
C ASN A 239 -18.63 9.82 -8.03
N HIS A 240 -18.45 8.88 -7.09
CA HIS A 240 -18.97 7.53 -7.22
C HIS A 240 -20.50 7.54 -7.32
N ASP A 241 -21.19 8.30 -6.45
CA ASP A 241 -22.65 8.40 -6.48
C ASP A 241 -23.15 8.97 -7.81
N ARG A 242 -22.47 10.00 -8.33
CA ARG A 242 -22.75 10.56 -9.66
C ARG A 242 -22.52 9.55 -10.78
N TRP A 243 -21.48 8.72 -10.67
CA TRP A 243 -21.19 7.69 -11.65
C TRP A 243 -22.27 6.59 -11.67
N GLU A 244 -22.68 6.12 -10.48
CA GLU A 244 -23.77 5.15 -10.34
C GLU A 244 -25.08 5.69 -10.90
N ALA A 245 -25.45 6.93 -10.57
CA ALA A 245 -26.65 7.57 -11.11
C ALA A 245 -26.62 7.63 -12.65
N ARG A 246 -25.46 7.95 -13.25
CA ARG A 246 -25.29 7.97 -14.72
C ARG A 246 -25.29 6.57 -15.34
N LYS A 247 -24.87 5.55 -14.59
CA LYS A 247 -24.89 4.15 -15.04
C LYS A 247 -26.33 3.63 -15.03
N ALA A 248 -27.07 3.90 -13.95
CA ALA A 248 -28.49 3.56 -13.82
C ALA A 248 -29.34 4.21 -14.91
N ALA A 249 -29.19 5.53 -15.14
CA ALA A 249 -29.92 6.24 -16.20
C ALA A 249 -29.67 5.64 -17.60
N ARG A 250 -28.42 5.29 -17.92
CA ARG A 250 -28.07 4.65 -19.21
C ARG A 250 -28.66 3.24 -19.35
N LEU A 251 -28.73 2.50 -18.25
CA LEU A 251 -29.36 1.18 -18.22
C LEU A 251 -30.88 1.28 -18.43
N GLU A 252 -31.53 2.28 -17.85
CA GLU A 252 -32.97 2.55 -18.07
C GLU A 252 -33.24 2.95 -19.53
N GLU A 253 -32.43 3.85 -20.11
CA GLU A 253 -32.51 4.22 -21.53
C GLU A 253 -32.34 3.01 -22.46
N SER A 254 -31.42 2.09 -22.13
CA SER A 254 -31.18 0.86 -22.93
C SER A 254 -32.29 -0.19 -22.85
N LYS A 255 -33.15 -0.13 -21.81
CA LYS A 255 -34.29 -1.03 -21.63
C LYS A 255 -35.59 -0.49 -22.24
N GLY A 256 -35.62 0.79 -22.60
CA GLY A 256 -36.75 1.46 -23.24
C GLY A 256 -36.73 1.47 -24.77
N LEU A 257 -35.72 0.85 -25.39
CA LEU A 257 -35.60 0.55 -26.82
C LEU A 257 -35.91 -0.93 -27.06
#